data_AF-A0A2M7PRY7-F1
#
_entry.id   AF-A0A2M7PRY7-F1
#
_cell.length_a   1.000
_cell.length_b   1.000
_cell.length_c   1.000
_cell.angle_alpha   90.00
_cell.angle_beta   90.00
_cell.angle_gamma   90.00
#
_symmetry.space_group_name_H-M   'P 1'
#
loop_
_entity.id
_entity.type
_entity.pdbx_description
1 polymer ?
#
loop_
_entity_poly.entity_id
_entity_poly.type
_entity_poly.pdbx_seq_one_letter_code
_entity_poly.pdbx_strand_id
1 'polypeptide(L)'
;MGKIKGKIAVNSLRIVETEKKQRLIFSWILVILTMLLYYNTIFNYFSLDDNYINISNEQNIQGIKAIPEIFTTLYSDNGEQAYGYRALTRATFALEYQFTANSPYNPYISHGINLLLYILAALILFRVLNRLLREYNPWFAFLIVVLFIAHPTHTEVVASIKNRDI
;
A
#
# COMPACT_ATOMS: atom_id res chain seq x y z
N MET A 1 -6.70 -31.38 -41.01
CA MET A 1 -6.14 -31.17 -39.65
C MET A 1 -5.79 -29.71 -39.30
N GLY A 2 -5.25 -28.88 -40.21
CA GLY A 2 -4.74 -27.53 -39.87
C GLY A 2 -5.78 -26.49 -39.41
N LYS A 3 -6.99 -26.48 -39.99
CA LYS A 3 -8.05 -25.50 -39.63
C LYS A 3 -8.59 -25.65 -38.20
N ILE A 4 -8.56 -26.88 -37.65
CA ILE A 4 -9.05 -27.18 -36.30
C ILE A 4 -8.05 -26.69 -35.24
N LYS A 5 -6.74 -26.94 -35.45
CA LYS A 5 -5.67 -26.43 -34.57
C LYS A 5 -5.64 -24.90 -34.53
N GLY A 6 -5.87 -24.23 -35.67
CA GLY A 6 -5.97 -22.77 -35.73
C GLY A 6 -7.16 -22.20 -34.92
N LYS A 7 -8.35 -22.80 -35.02
CA LYS A 7 -9.52 -22.37 -34.23
C LYS A 7 -9.32 -22.54 -32.72
N ILE A 8 -8.68 -23.64 -32.29
CA ILE A 8 -8.42 -23.90 -30.86
C ILE A 8 -7.43 -22.87 -30.30
N ALA A 9 -6.34 -22.56 -31.03
CA ALA A 9 -5.37 -21.55 -30.63
C ALA A 9 -5.97 -20.14 -30.56
N VAL A 10 -6.87 -19.79 -31.50
CA VAL A 10 -7.56 -18.49 -31.48
C VAL A 10 -8.53 -18.40 -30.29
N ASN A 11 -9.23 -19.48 -29.95
CA ASN A 11 -10.13 -19.49 -28.80
C ASN A 11 -9.37 -19.41 -27.47
N SER A 12 -8.24 -20.11 -27.32
CA SER A 12 -7.44 -20.03 -26.09
C SER A 12 -6.84 -18.63 -25.88
N LEU A 13 -6.35 -17.98 -26.95
CA LEU A 13 -5.87 -16.59 -26.89
C LEU A 13 -6.97 -15.62 -26.46
N ARG A 14 -8.19 -15.75 -27.01
CA ARG A 14 -9.35 -14.92 -26.64
C ARG A 14 -9.73 -15.09 -25.16
N ILE A 15 -9.68 -16.32 -24.63
CA ILE A 15 -9.98 -16.59 -23.22
C ILE A 15 -8.94 -15.87 -22.32
N VAL A 16 -7.65 -16.03 -22.62
CA VAL A 16 -6.57 -15.36 -21.85
C VAL A 16 -6.70 -13.84 -21.90
N GLU A 17 -7.03 -13.27 -23.05
CA GLU A 17 -7.23 -11.82 -23.20
C GLU A 17 -8.45 -11.32 -22.41
N THR A 18 -9.55 -12.09 -22.44
CA THR A 18 -10.76 -11.78 -21.68
C THR A 18 -10.51 -11.80 -20.18
N GLU A 19 -9.79 -12.80 -19.67
CA GLU A 19 -9.41 -12.87 -18.25
C GLU A 19 -8.49 -11.72 -17.83
N LYS A 20 -7.51 -11.35 -18.68
CA LYS A 20 -6.64 -10.19 -18.41
C LYS A 20 -7.45 -8.90 -18.30
N LYS A 21 -8.38 -8.68 -19.23
CA LYS A 21 -9.27 -7.52 -19.22
C LYS A 21 -10.15 -7.51 -17.96
N GLN A 22 -10.70 -8.66 -17.56
CA GLN A 22 -11.50 -8.79 -16.35
C GLN A 22 -10.69 -8.46 -15.09
N ARG A 23 -9.48 -9.00 -14.95
CA ARG A 23 -8.59 -8.72 -13.80
C ARG A 23 -8.18 -7.25 -13.73
N LEU A 24 -8.02 -6.59 -14.89
CA LEU A 24 -7.77 -5.15 -14.95
C LEU A 24 -8.99 -4.34 -14.47
N ILE A 25 -10.19 -4.70 -14.91
CA ILE A 25 -11.44 -4.09 -14.43
C ILE A 25 -11.58 -4.25 -12.91
N PHE A 26 -11.35 -5.45 -12.38
CA PHE A 26 -11.38 -5.72 -10.94
C PHE A 26 -10.36 -4.86 -10.18
N SER A 27 -9.14 -4.71 -10.71
CA SER A 27 -8.12 -3.84 -10.11
C SER A 27 -8.60 -2.40 -10.01
N TRP A 28 -9.21 -1.85 -11.07
CA TRP A 28 -9.77 -0.50 -11.05
C TRP A 28 -10.94 -0.35 -10.08
N ILE A 29 -11.82 -1.35 -9.99
CA ILE A 29 -12.91 -1.36 -9.02
C ILE A 29 -12.35 -1.34 -7.59
N LEU A 30 -11.31 -2.13 -7.29
CA LEU A 30 -10.66 -2.14 -5.98
C LEU A 30 -10.05 -0.77 -5.63
N VAL A 31 -9.40 -0.10 -6.59
CA VAL A 31 -8.87 1.26 -6.40
C VAL A 31 -10.01 2.23 -6.05
N ILE A 32 -11.09 2.23 -6.84
CA ILE A 32 -12.22 3.14 -6.65
C ILE A 32 -12.92 2.86 -5.32
N LEU A 33 -13.18 1.60 -4.97
CA LEU A 33 -13.81 1.23 -3.70
C LEU A 33 -12.95 1.64 -2.50
N THR A 34 -11.64 1.40 -2.58
CA THR A 34 -10.71 1.79 -1.49
C THR A 34 -10.71 3.31 -1.32
N MET A 35 -10.68 4.08 -2.42
CA MET A 35 -10.81 5.53 -2.35
C MET A 35 -12.14 5.97 -1.75
N LEU A 36 -13.27 5.36 -2.15
CA LEU A 36 -14.58 5.71 -1.59
C LEU A 36 -14.68 5.44 -0.09
N LEU A 37 -14.05 4.37 0.40
CA LEU A 37 -14.07 3.99 1.81
C LEU A 37 -13.18 4.89 2.67
N TYR A 38 -12.05 5.36 2.14
CA TYR A 38 -10.99 5.97 2.95
C TYR A 38 -10.54 7.36 2.49
N TYR A 39 -11.11 7.95 1.44
CA TYR A 39 -10.74 9.30 0.99
C TYR A 39 -10.89 10.36 2.10
N ASN A 40 -11.85 10.17 3.00
CA ASN A 40 -12.03 11.04 4.15
C ASN A 40 -10.81 11.10 5.08
N THR A 41 -9.98 10.04 5.14
CA THR A 41 -8.81 10.00 6.04
C THR A 41 -7.73 10.99 5.64
N ILE A 42 -7.71 11.42 4.37
CA ILE A 42 -6.77 12.45 3.88
C ILE A 42 -6.89 13.72 4.72
N PHE A 43 -8.10 14.06 5.19
CA PHE A 43 -8.35 15.31 5.90
C PHE A 43 -8.12 15.25 7.41
N ASN A 44 -7.63 14.11 7.92
CA ASN A 44 -7.35 13.94 9.33
C ASN A 44 -6.07 14.71 9.74
N TYR A 45 -6.01 15.05 11.03
CA TYR A 45 -4.77 15.48 11.66
C TYR A 45 -3.97 14.26 12.13
N PHE A 46 -2.67 14.46 12.38
CA PHE A 46 -1.82 13.45 12.97
C PHE A 46 -2.40 12.95 14.30
N SER A 47 -2.47 11.62 14.43
CA SER A 47 -2.75 10.98 15.71
C SER A 47 -1.58 11.17 16.68
N LEU A 48 -1.78 10.84 17.95
CA LEU A 48 -0.73 10.96 18.98
C LEU A 48 0.56 10.24 18.55
N ASP A 49 0.41 9.02 18.04
CA ASP A 49 1.50 8.17 17.55
C ASP A 49 2.21 8.74 16.30
N ASP A 50 1.48 9.40 15.40
CA ASP A 50 2.05 9.98 14.18
C ASP A 50 2.99 11.16 14.49
N ASN A 51 2.64 11.95 15.51
CA ASN A 51 3.46 13.08 15.95
C ASN A 51 4.81 12.61 16.49
N TYR A 52 4.82 11.53 17.30
CA TYR A 52 6.06 10.92 17.78
C TYR A 52 6.94 10.40 16.66
N ILE A 53 6.33 9.88 15.58
CA ILE A 53 7.11 9.25 14.52
C ILE A 53 7.71 10.23 13.53
N ASN A 54 6.98 11.28 13.21
CA ASN A 54 7.36 12.23 12.17
C ASN A 54 8.10 13.44 12.73
N ILE A 55 7.54 14.10 13.74
CA ILE A 55 7.99 15.45 14.15
C ILE A 55 9.23 15.39 15.05
N SER A 56 9.34 14.37 15.90
CA SER A 56 10.45 14.25 16.86
C SER A 56 11.65 13.42 16.40
N ASN A 57 11.68 12.95 15.15
CA ASN A 57 12.79 12.11 14.67
C ASN A 57 13.76 12.90 13.78
N GLU A 58 14.92 13.26 14.34
CA GLU A 58 15.96 14.05 13.66
C GLU A 58 16.49 13.39 12.38
N GLN A 59 16.45 12.06 12.27
CA GLN A 59 16.94 11.34 11.08
C GLN A 59 15.98 11.51 9.89
N ASN A 60 14.66 11.60 10.12
CA ASN A 60 13.71 11.80 9.02
C ASN A 60 13.89 13.17 8.34
N ILE A 61 14.32 14.19 9.09
CA ILE A 61 14.57 15.56 8.62
C ILE A 61 15.79 15.62 7.67
N GLN A 62 16.68 14.63 7.71
CA GLN A 62 17.85 14.59 6.81
C GLN A 62 17.50 14.07 5.40
N GLY A 63 16.25 13.66 5.18
CA GLY A 63 15.77 13.21 3.87
C GLY A 63 16.52 11.98 3.35
N ILE A 64 16.81 11.94 2.04
CA ILE A 64 17.51 10.80 1.40
C ILE A 64 18.86 10.49 2.06
N LYS A 65 19.53 11.49 2.64
CA LYS A 65 20.85 11.32 3.27
C LYS A 65 20.82 10.43 4.51
N ALA A 66 19.68 10.34 5.20
CA ALA A 66 19.54 9.47 6.35
C ALA A 66 19.31 8.00 5.98
N ILE A 67 19.03 7.66 4.72
CA ILE A 67 18.70 6.27 4.34
C ILE A 67 19.81 5.27 4.74
N PRO A 68 21.11 5.50 4.47
CA PRO A 68 22.14 4.57 4.91
C PRO A 68 22.15 4.34 6.43
N GLU A 69 21.95 5.40 7.22
CA GLU A 69 21.90 5.34 8.69
C GLU A 69 20.62 4.67 9.19
N ILE A 70 19.47 4.94 8.56
CA ILE A 70 18.18 4.34 8.89
C ILE A 70 18.23 2.81 8.78
N PHE A 71 18.97 2.28 7.81
CA PHE A 71 19.10 0.83 7.62
C PHE A 71 20.10 0.16 8.56
N THR A 72 20.92 0.92 9.28
CA THR A 72 21.93 0.42 10.21
C THR A 72 21.60 0.69 11.69
N THR A 73 20.56 1.50 11.96
CA THR A 73 20.19 1.93 13.31
C THR A 73 18.79 1.45 13.72
N LEU A 74 18.55 1.35 15.03
CA LEU A 74 17.21 1.14 15.59
C LEU A 74 16.41 2.46 15.59
N TYR A 75 15.09 2.35 15.80
CA TYR A 75 14.18 3.49 15.71
C TYR A 75 14.38 4.53 16.83
N SER A 76 14.81 4.10 18.02
CA SER A 76 15.30 4.95 19.11
C SER A 76 16.24 4.12 19.99
N ASP A 77 17.37 4.70 20.35
CA ASP A 77 18.37 4.12 21.25
C ASP A 77 18.75 5.15 22.33
N ASN A 78 17.73 5.71 22.98
CA ASN A 78 17.91 6.76 23.99
C ASN A 78 18.01 6.20 25.42
N GLY A 79 18.29 4.90 25.58
CA GLY A 79 18.49 4.25 26.88
C GLY A 79 17.23 3.96 27.73
N GLU A 80 16.10 4.65 27.49
CA GLU A 80 14.85 4.44 28.24
C GLU A 80 13.79 3.63 27.48
N GLN A 81 13.79 3.67 26.15
CA GLN A 81 12.83 2.96 25.30
C GLN A 81 13.51 2.50 23.99
N ALA A 82 13.73 1.20 23.86
CA ALA A 82 14.24 0.60 22.62
C ALA A 82 13.07 0.25 21.69
N TYR A 83 12.87 1.04 20.64
CA TYR A 83 11.92 0.72 19.59
C TYR A 83 12.60 -0.11 18.48
N GLY A 84 11.91 -1.15 17.99
CA GLY A 84 12.47 -2.15 17.07
C GLY A 84 12.97 -1.62 15.72
N TYR A 85 13.60 -2.49 14.93
CA TYR A 85 14.12 -2.19 13.60
C TYR A 85 12.99 -1.91 12.59
N ARG A 86 12.86 -0.65 12.14
CA ARG A 86 11.79 -0.18 11.24
C ARG A 86 12.34 0.62 10.05
N ALA A 87 13.39 0.10 9.41
CA ALA A 87 14.15 0.82 8.40
C ALA A 87 13.28 1.27 7.21
N LEU A 88 12.39 0.41 6.71
CA LEU A 88 11.56 0.73 5.55
C LEU A 88 10.60 1.89 5.84
N THR A 89 9.88 1.83 6.96
CA THR A 89 8.95 2.88 7.39
C THR A 89 9.66 4.22 7.56
N ARG A 90 10.78 4.24 8.28
CA ARG A 90 11.62 5.44 8.47
C ARG A 90 12.11 6.00 7.12
N ALA A 91 12.55 5.14 6.21
CA ALA A 91 12.98 5.57 4.89
C ALA A 91 11.84 6.20 4.09
N THR A 92 10.60 5.70 4.19
CA THR A 92 9.45 6.35 3.52
C THR A 92 9.17 7.74 4.06
N PHE A 93 9.32 7.98 5.37
CA PHE A 93 9.15 9.31 5.96
C PHE A 93 10.28 10.26 5.58
N ALA A 94 11.52 9.78 5.53
CA ALA A 94 12.64 10.56 5.05
C ALA A 94 12.48 10.95 3.56
N LEU A 95 12.00 10.02 2.73
CA LEU A 95 11.67 10.31 1.34
C LEU A 95 10.54 11.33 1.23
N GLU A 96 9.47 11.15 2.00
CA GLU A 96 8.34 12.08 2.05
C GLU A 96 8.82 13.50 2.37
N TYR A 97 9.62 13.66 3.43
CA TYR A 97 10.20 14.94 3.82
C TYR A 97 11.04 15.60 2.70
N GLN A 98 11.85 14.80 1.99
CA GLN A 98 12.68 15.27 0.88
C GLN A 98 11.84 15.84 -0.28
N PHE A 99 10.69 15.21 -0.59
CA PHE A 99 9.83 15.58 -1.71
C PHE A 99 8.78 16.64 -1.35
N THR A 100 8.51 16.87 -0.07
CA THR A 100 7.70 18.01 0.41
C THR A 100 8.52 19.28 0.58
N ALA A 101 9.68 19.36 -0.09
CA ALA A 101 10.60 20.51 -0.06
C ALA A 101 11.06 20.89 1.36
N ASN A 102 11.19 19.91 2.26
CA ASN A 102 11.53 20.14 3.67
C ASN A 102 10.50 21.03 4.41
N SER A 103 9.28 21.13 3.89
CA SER A 103 8.16 21.80 4.56
C SER A 103 7.75 21.01 5.82
N PRO A 104 7.19 21.65 6.86
CA PRO A 104 6.66 20.94 8.03
C PRO A 104 5.77 19.77 7.59
N TYR A 105 5.83 18.65 8.31
CA TYR A 105 5.03 17.46 8.01
C TYR A 105 3.57 17.86 7.83
N ASN A 106 3.05 17.61 6.63
CA ASN A 106 1.69 17.96 6.27
C ASN A 106 0.82 16.70 6.38
N PRO A 107 -0.13 16.64 7.34
CA PRO A 107 -0.99 15.47 7.54
C PRO A 107 -1.69 15.03 6.25
N TYR A 108 -2.14 15.98 5.43
CA TYR A 108 -2.85 15.71 4.18
C TYR A 108 -1.99 14.91 3.19
N ILE A 109 -0.70 15.25 3.09
CA ILE A 109 0.24 14.55 2.21
C ILE A 109 0.54 13.16 2.77
N SER A 110 0.80 13.07 4.07
CA SER A 110 1.14 11.81 4.74
C SER A 110 0.00 10.79 4.67
N HIS A 111 -1.24 11.22 4.93
CA HIS A 111 -2.43 10.38 4.79
C HIS A 111 -2.68 10.02 3.31
N GLY A 112 -2.45 10.95 2.38
CA GLY A 112 -2.54 10.67 0.95
C GLY A 112 -1.58 9.55 0.51
N ILE A 113 -0.32 9.62 0.94
CA ILE A 113 0.66 8.56 0.65
C ILE A 113 0.28 7.26 1.37
N ASN A 114 -0.23 7.31 2.61
CA ASN A 114 -0.67 6.10 3.33
C ASN A 114 -1.82 5.40 2.58
N LEU A 115 -2.80 6.16 2.09
CA LEU A 115 -3.90 5.64 1.28
C LEU A 115 -3.40 5.03 -0.03
N LEU A 116 -2.43 5.66 -0.71
CA LEU A 116 -1.81 5.10 -1.93
C LEU A 116 -1.09 3.78 -1.65
N LEU A 117 -0.38 3.68 -0.53
CA LEU A 117 0.29 2.43 -0.12
C LEU A 117 -0.72 1.34 0.21
N TYR A 118 -1.84 1.68 0.87
CA TYR A 118 -2.91 0.73 1.15
C TYR A 118 -3.58 0.22 -0.14
N ILE A 119 -3.84 1.10 -1.12
CA ILE A 119 -4.32 0.72 -2.45
C ILE A 119 -3.32 -0.24 -3.12
N LEU A 120 -2.01 0.08 -3.07
CA LEU A 120 -0.98 -0.79 -3.62
C LEU A 120 -0.96 -2.16 -2.95
N ALA A 121 -1.09 -2.22 -1.61
CA ALA A 121 -1.18 -3.46 -0.86
C ALA A 121 -2.38 -4.30 -1.27
N ALA A 122 -3.57 -3.69 -1.41
CA ALA A 122 -4.77 -4.38 -1.90
C ALA A 122 -4.59 -4.95 -3.32
N LEU A 123 -3.92 -4.21 -4.21
CA LEU A 123 -3.61 -4.67 -5.57
C LEU A 123 -2.58 -5.82 -5.58
N ILE A 124 -1.57 -5.76 -4.72
CA ILE A 124 -0.60 -6.85 -4.55
C ILE A 124 -1.30 -8.09 -4.02
N LEU A 125 -2.13 -7.96 -2.97
CA LEU A 125 -2.93 -9.05 -2.42
C LEU A 125 -3.82 -9.68 -3.50
N PHE A 126 -4.52 -8.86 -4.30
CA PHE A 126 -5.32 -9.34 -5.41
C PHE A 126 -4.48 -10.13 -6.42
N ARG A 127 -3.29 -9.66 -6.80
CA ARG A 127 -2.38 -10.38 -7.71
C ARG A 127 -1.90 -11.71 -7.12
N VAL A 128 -1.53 -11.72 -5.84
CA VAL A 128 -1.09 -12.92 -5.12
C VAL A 128 -2.22 -13.95 -5.06
N LEU A 129 -3.43 -13.54 -4.67
CA LEU A 129 -4.60 -14.43 -4.61
C LEU A 129 -4.96 -14.97 -5.99
N ASN A 130 -4.88 -14.16 -7.05
CA ASN A 130 -5.08 -14.62 -8.41
C ASN A 130 -4.05 -15.66 -8.88
N ARG A 131 -2.85 -15.65 -8.31
CA ARG A 131 -1.79 -16.64 -8.59
C ARG A 131 -2.00 -17.92 -7.79
N LEU A 132 -2.37 -17.80 -6.51
CA LEU A 132 -2.60 -18.93 -5.60
C LEU A 132 -3.90 -19.67 -5.95
N LEU A 133 -4.96 -18.93 -6.28
CA LEU A 133 -6.30 -19.43 -6.57
C LEU A 133 -6.56 -19.49 -8.09
N ARG A 134 -5.51 -19.71 -8.88
CA ARG A 134 -5.58 -19.69 -10.36
C ARG A 134 -6.55 -20.72 -10.96
N GLU A 135 -6.87 -21.77 -10.21
CA GLU A 135 -7.79 -22.85 -10.61
C GLU A 135 -9.25 -22.52 -10.27
N TYR A 136 -9.47 -21.47 -9.47
CA TYR A 136 -10.79 -20.97 -9.10
C TYR A 136 -11.19 -19.78 -9.98
N ASN A 137 -12.48 -19.45 -9.93
CA ASN A 137 -13.00 -18.28 -10.63
C ASN A 137 -12.35 -16.98 -10.08
N PRO A 138 -11.84 -16.06 -10.93
CA PRO A 138 -11.27 -14.78 -10.50
C PRO A 138 -12.15 -13.93 -9.58
N TRP A 139 -13.47 -14.12 -9.62
CA TRP A 139 -14.41 -13.51 -8.68
C TRP A 139 -14.09 -13.83 -7.22
N PHE A 140 -13.57 -15.02 -6.93
CA PHE A 140 -13.28 -15.44 -5.57
C PHE A 140 -12.13 -14.61 -4.97
N ALA A 141 -11.03 -14.46 -5.71
CA ALA A 141 -9.93 -13.58 -5.32
C ALA A 141 -10.39 -12.12 -5.17
N PHE A 142 -11.27 -11.65 -6.08
CA PHE A 142 -11.81 -10.29 -6.01
C PHE A 142 -12.64 -10.06 -4.74
N LEU A 143 -13.58 -10.96 -4.42
CA LEU A 143 -14.45 -10.85 -3.25
C LEU A 143 -13.66 -10.92 -1.93
N ILE A 144 -12.62 -11.75 -1.85
CA ILE A 144 -11.73 -11.77 -0.69
C ILE A 144 -11.09 -10.40 -0.46
N VAL A 145 -10.59 -9.75 -1.52
CA VAL A 145 -9.98 -8.43 -1.39
C VAL A 145 -11.01 -7.36 -1.08
N VAL A 146 -12.23 -7.43 -1.63
CA VAL A 146 -13.33 -6.52 -1.26
C VAL A 146 -13.65 -6.63 0.24
N LEU A 147 -13.74 -7.85 0.77
CA LEU A 147 -13.95 -8.07 2.20
C LEU A 147 -12.78 -7.56 3.05
N PHE A 148 -11.55 -7.79 2.60
CA PHE A 148 -10.34 -7.27 3.24
C PHE A 148 -10.37 -5.73 3.32
N ILE A 149 -10.59 -5.03 2.19
CA ILE A 149 -10.56 -3.56 2.21
C ILE A 149 -11.73 -2.94 2.99
N ALA A 150 -12.87 -3.63 3.06
CA ALA A 150 -14.06 -3.13 3.75
C ALA A 150 -14.09 -3.49 5.25
N HIS A 151 -13.17 -4.31 5.74
CA HIS A 151 -13.20 -4.77 7.12
C HIS A 151 -12.85 -3.61 8.08
N PRO A 152 -13.70 -3.29 9.08
CA PRO A 152 -13.53 -2.11 9.93
C PRO A 152 -12.18 -2.00 10.64
N THR A 153 -11.53 -3.13 10.93
CA THR A 153 -10.19 -3.15 11.56
C THR A 153 -9.12 -2.46 10.71
N HIS A 154 -9.32 -2.34 9.39
CA HIS A 154 -8.38 -1.62 8.53
C HIS A 154 -8.55 -0.10 8.58
N THR A 155 -9.60 0.41 9.23
CA THR A 155 -9.75 1.86 9.42
C THR A 155 -8.56 2.44 10.16
N GLU A 156 -8.08 1.78 11.21
CA GLU A 156 -6.87 2.22 11.94
C GLU A 156 -5.62 2.14 11.07
N VAL A 157 -5.50 1.08 10.25
CA VAL A 157 -4.38 0.90 9.31
C VAL A 157 -4.27 2.06 8.32
N VAL A 158 -5.40 2.53 7.81
CA VAL A 158 -5.43 3.60 6.80
C VAL A 158 -5.39 4.99 7.44
N ALA A 159 -6.06 5.17 8.58
CA ALA A 159 -6.16 6.46 9.25
C ALA A 159 -4.95 6.83 10.11
N SER A 160 -4.19 5.85 10.62
CA SER A 160 -2.93 6.10 11.35
C SER A 160 -1.75 5.98 10.41
N ILE A 161 -0.94 7.01 10.29
CA ILE A 161 0.20 7.04 9.36
C ILE A 161 1.37 6.21 9.89
N LYS A 162 1.48 6.08 11.22
CA LYS A 162 2.38 5.12 11.88
C LYS A 162 2.25 3.72 11.30
N ASN A 163 1.03 3.32 10.93
CA ASN A 163 0.72 1.99 10.41
C ASN A 163 1.26 1.74 8.99
N ARG A 164 2.04 2.67 8.44
CA ARG A 164 2.93 2.43 7.28
C ARG A 164 4.08 1.45 7.61
N ASP A 165 4.12 0.93 8.84
CA ASP A 165 5.01 -0.13 9.33
C ASP A 165 4.53 -1.56 9.08
N ILE A 166 3.34 -1.74 8.51
CA ILE A 166 2.75 -3.06 8.18
C ILE A 166 3.44 -3.73 7.01
#